data_AF-A0A7J8RA66-F1
#
_entry.id   AF-A0A7J8RA66-F1
#
_cell.length_a   1.000
_cell.length_b   1.000
_cell.length_c   1.000
_cell.angle_alpha   90.00
_cell.angle_beta   90.00
_cell.angle_gamma   90.00
#
_symmetry.space_group_name_H-M   'P 1'
#
loop_
_entity.id
_entity.type
_entity.pdbx_description
1 polymer ?
#
loop_
_entity_poly.entity_id
_entity_poly.type
_entity_poly.pdbx_seq_one_letter_code
_entity_poly.pdbx_strand_id
1 'polypeptide(L)'
;MKEFAVKLEKLAEELLDLFCENIGLEKGYLKKAFYGAKGPTFGTKVSNYPPCPTPDKIKGLRAHTDAGGIILLFQDPVVGGLQLLKDGEWVDVPPLRHSIVINLGDQLEVITNGKYKSVEHRVIAQTDGTRMSLASFYNPGSDAVIYPAPALVEKEAEEKNKQVYPKFVFEDYMKLYARLKFQAKEPRFEAMKA
;
A
#
# COMPACT_ATOMS: atom_id res chain seq x y z
N MET A 1 -11.74 -17.23 7.93
CA MET A 1 -11.25 -15.83 7.93
C MET A 1 -10.28 -15.52 9.08
N LYS A 2 -10.62 -15.79 10.36
CA LYS A 2 -9.73 -15.46 11.49
C LYS A 2 -8.31 -16.06 11.37
N GLU A 3 -8.20 -17.36 11.11
CA GLU A 3 -6.89 -18.02 10.95
C GLU A 3 -6.07 -17.42 9.81
N PHE A 4 -6.72 -17.17 8.66
CA PHE A 4 -6.09 -16.55 7.49
C PHE A 4 -5.56 -15.16 7.82
N ALA A 5 -6.37 -14.33 8.48
CA ALA A 5 -5.98 -12.99 8.92
C ALA A 5 -4.75 -13.02 9.85
N VAL A 6 -4.75 -13.90 10.85
CA VAL A 6 -3.61 -14.06 11.79
C VAL A 6 -2.34 -14.50 11.06
N LYS A 7 -2.45 -15.40 10.08
CA LYS A 7 -1.28 -15.83 9.27
C LYS A 7 -0.76 -14.69 8.39
N LEU A 8 -1.64 -13.91 7.77
CA LEU A 8 -1.23 -12.77 6.96
C LEU A 8 -0.66 -11.61 7.78
N GLU A 9 -1.17 -11.38 8.99
CA GLU A 9 -0.61 -10.39 9.90
C GLU A 9 0.83 -10.74 10.28
N LYS A 10 1.11 -12.00 10.63
CA LYS A 10 2.48 -12.48 10.88
C LYS A 10 3.38 -12.34 9.66
N LEU A 11 2.89 -12.74 8.48
CA LEU A 11 3.63 -12.59 7.23
C LEU A 11 3.94 -11.12 6.91
N ALA A 12 3.01 -10.21 7.19
CA ALA A 12 3.24 -8.78 7.01
C ALA A 12 4.41 -8.29 7.87
N GLU A 13 4.47 -8.70 9.14
CA GLU A 13 5.57 -8.35 10.04
C GLU A 13 6.91 -8.92 9.60
N GLU A 14 6.94 -10.19 9.16
CA GLU A 14 8.14 -10.82 8.60
C GLU A 14 8.65 -10.08 7.35
N LEU A 15 7.74 -9.71 6.45
CA LEU A 15 8.09 -8.92 5.26
C LEU A 15 8.59 -7.52 5.62
N LEU A 16 7.99 -6.85 6.62
CA LEU A 16 8.46 -5.56 7.11
C LEU A 16 9.89 -5.65 7.67
N ASP A 17 10.24 -6.75 8.33
CA ASP A 17 11.62 -6.99 8.79
C ASP A 17 12.60 -7.18 7.62
N LEU A 18 12.20 -7.89 6.56
CA LEU A 18 13.00 -7.99 5.33
C LEU A 18 13.18 -6.63 4.64
N PHE A 19 12.14 -5.79 4.64
CA PHE A 19 12.26 -4.43 4.14
C PHE A 19 13.22 -3.59 4.99
N CYS A 20 13.19 -3.73 6.33
CA CYS A 20 14.15 -3.07 7.22
C CYS A 20 15.59 -3.47 6.88
N GLU A 21 15.86 -4.78 6.73
CA GLU A 21 17.18 -5.30 6.37
C GLU A 21 17.68 -4.70 5.05
N ASN A 22 16.84 -4.73 4.00
CA ASN A 22 17.19 -4.23 2.67
C ASN A 22 17.53 -2.74 2.61
N ILE A 23 17.01 -1.93 3.53
CA ILE A 23 17.26 -0.48 3.59
C ILE A 23 18.18 -0.09 4.74
N GLY A 24 18.73 -1.06 5.46
CA GLY A 24 19.68 -0.82 6.56
C GLY A 24 19.06 -0.17 7.79
N LEU A 25 17.78 -0.48 8.07
CA LEU A 25 17.13 -0.15 9.35
C LEU A 25 17.23 -1.34 10.30
N GLU A 26 17.14 -1.05 11.60
CA GLU A 26 17.07 -2.09 12.63
C GLU A 26 15.84 -3.01 12.42
N LYS A 27 16.01 -4.30 12.70
CA LYS A 27 14.90 -5.25 12.71
C LYS A 27 13.78 -4.76 13.63
N GLY A 28 12.53 -4.82 13.17
CA GLY A 28 11.37 -4.34 13.91
C GLY A 28 11.13 -2.83 13.83
N TYR A 29 11.96 -2.05 13.13
CA TYR A 29 11.80 -0.60 13.02
C TYR A 29 10.43 -0.22 12.45
N LEU A 30 10.05 -0.79 11.29
CA LEU A 30 8.77 -0.47 10.63
C LEU A 30 7.57 -0.89 11.46
N LYS A 31 7.63 -2.07 12.11
CA LYS A 31 6.59 -2.53 13.04
C LYS A 31 6.42 -1.56 14.20
N LYS A 32 7.51 -1.06 14.78
CA LYS A 32 7.49 -0.07 15.85
C LYS A 32 6.93 1.27 15.36
N ALA A 33 7.31 1.72 14.17
CA ALA A 33 6.77 2.94 13.56
C ALA A 33 5.26 2.86 13.34
N PHE A 34 4.73 1.66 13.08
CA PHE A 34 3.29 1.43 12.87
C PHE A 34 2.50 1.23 14.17
N TYR A 35 3.15 1.11 15.33
CA TYR A 35 2.48 0.62 16.53
C TYR A 35 1.45 1.59 17.12
N GLY A 36 1.69 2.91 17.10
CA GLY A 36 0.81 3.88 17.79
C GLY A 36 0.64 3.54 19.28
N ALA A 37 -0.51 3.84 19.88
CA ALA A 37 -0.81 3.44 21.28
C ALA A 37 -1.46 2.05 21.40
N LYS A 38 -2.19 1.58 20.38
CA LYS A 38 -3.02 0.37 20.44
C LYS A 38 -2.55 -0.78 19.54
N GLY A 39 -1.40 -0.61 18.89
CA GLY A 39 -0.93 -1.52 17.85
C GLY A 39 -1.39 -1.10 16.45
N PRO A 40 -0.88 -1.81 15.42
CA PRO A 40 -1.23 -1.58 14.03
C PRO A 40 -2.71 -1.83 13.76
N THR A 41 -3.23 -1.22 12.70
CA THR A 41 -4.58 -1.52 12.19
C THR A 41 -4.49 -2.61 11.12
N PHE A 42 -5.10 -3.76 11.37
CA PHE A 42 -5.18 -4.85 10.39
C PHE A 42 -6.63 -5.11 9.95
N GLY A 43 -6.88 -5.07 8.64
CA GLY A 43 -8.21 -5.28 8.08
C GLY A 43 -8.17 -6.00 6.74
N THR A 44 -9.23 -6.75 6.41
CA THR A 44 -9.34 -7.45 5.12
C THR A 44 -10.56 -6.97 4.34
N LYS A 45 -10.31 -6.43 3.15
CA LYS A 45 -11.34 -6.11 2.16
C LYS A 45 -11.60 -7.34 1.31
N VAL A 46 -12.82 -7.87 1.38
CA VAL A 46 -13.30 -8.96 0.54
C VAL A 46 -14.12 -8.35 -0.59
N SER A 47 -13.77 -8.64 -1.83
CA SER A 47 -14.42 -8.05 -3.02
C SER A 47 -14.55 -9.08 -4.13
N ASN A 48 -15.62 -8.97 -4.90
CA ASN A 48 -15.80 -9.66 -6.17
C ASN A 48 -16.08 -8.62 -7.25
N TYR A 49 -15.47 -8.79 -8.41
CA TYR A 49 -15.70 -7.96 -9.59
C TYR A 49 -16.42 -8.82 -10.63
N PRO A 50 -17.75 -8.70 -10.76
CA PRO A 50 -18.55 -9.55 -11.65
C PRO A 50 -18.36 -9.16 -13.13
N PRO A 51 -18.84 -10.02 -14.06
CA PRO A 51 -18.88 -9.71 -15.48
C PRO A 51 -19.58 -8.38 -15.76
N CYS A 52 -19.03 -7.60 -16.68
CA CYS A 52 -19.51 -6.30 -17.10
C CYS A 52 -19.73 -6.31 -18.62
N PRO A 53 -20.96 -6.10 -19.13
CA PRO A 53 -21.22 -6.06 -20.57
C PRO A 53 -20.51 -4.93 -21.33
N THR A 54 -20.03 -3.90 -20.62
CA THR A 54 -19.41 -2.72 -21.22
C THR A 54 -18.13 -2.32 -20.46
N PRO A 55 -17.08 -3.16 -20.46
CA PRO A 55 -15.90 -2.98 -19.62
C PRO A 55 -15.09 -1.71 -19.94
N ASP A 56 -15.24 -1.16 -21.14
CA ASP A 56 -14.57 0.09 -21.52
C ASP A 56 -15.17 1.31 -20.80
N LYS A 57 -16.47 1.25 -20.47
CA LYS A 57 -17.22 2.37 -19.87
C LYS A 57 -17.03 2.51 -18.36
N ILE A 58 -16.63 1.44 -17.67
CA ILE A 58 -16.48 1.44 -16.22
C ILE A 58 -15.30 0.57 -15.80
N LYS A 59 -14.61 0.97 -14.72
CA LYS A 59 -13.54 0.17 -14.11
C LYS A 59 -14.12 -0.58 -12.91
N GLY A 60 -13.64 -1.79 -12.65
CA GLY A 60 -13.95 -2.50 -11.42
C GLY A 60 -13.50 -1.70 -10.20
N LEU A 61 -12.29 -1.13 -10.25
CA LEU A 61 -11.79 -0.16 -9.30
C LEU A 61 -10.93 0.87 -10.02
N ARG A 62 -11.24 2.16 -9.83
CA ARG A 62 -10.48 3.28 -10.41
C ARG A 62 -9.03 3.28 -9.90
N ALA A 63 -8.17 3.91 -10.69
CA ALA A 63 -6.75 4.06 -10.38
C ALA A 63 -6.55 4.83 -9.07
N HIS A 64 -5.65 4.32 -8.22
CA HIS A 64 -5.27 4.92 -6.94
C HIS A 64 -3.99 4.28 -6.41
N THR A 65 -3.40 4.90 -5.40
CA THR A 65 -2.42 4.27 -4.51
C THR A 65 -3.08 3.89 -3.18
N ASP A 66 -2.51 2.93 -2.47
CA ASP A 66 -3.02 2.54 -1.15
C ASP A 66 -2.49 3.49 -0.08
N ALA A 67 -3.37 3.99 0.78
CA ALA A 67 -2.98 4.91 1.86
C ALA A 67 -2.08 4.27 2.92
N GLY A 68 -2.04 2.94 2.96
CA GLY A 68 -1.62 2.14 4.10
C GLY A 68 -0.12 1.88 4.20
N GLY A 69 0.20 0.83 4.95
CA GLY A 69 1.55 0.31 5.11
C GLY A 69 1.89 -0.73 4.03
N ILE A 70 1.71 -2.01 4.35
CA ILE A 70 1.91 -3.13 3.43
C ILE A 70 0.57 -3.83 3.15
N ILE A 71 0.37 -4.21 1.90
CA ILE A 71 -0.85 -4.84 1.41
C ILE A 71 -0.51 -6.25 0.93
N LEU A 72 -1.32 -7.22 1.39
CA LEU A 72 -1.19 -8.64 1.07
C LEU A 72 -2.48 -9.10 0.40
N LEU A 73 -2.40 -9.38 -0.89
CA LEU A 73 -3.55 -9.72 -1.72
C LEU A 73 -3.52 -11.20 -2.11
N PHE A 74 -4.56 -11.92 -1.69
CA PHE A 74 -4.93 -13.20 -2.27
C PHE A 74 -6.00 -12.96 -3.34
N GLN A 75 -5.57 -12.97 -4.60
CA GLN A 75 -6.45 -12.73 -5.75
C GLN A 75 -6.91 -14.03 -6.41
N ASP A 76 -7.91 -13.89 -7.30
CA ASP A 76 -8.37 -14.96 -8.16
C ASP A 76 -7.20 -15.67 -8.88
N PRO A 77 -7.15 -17.01 -8.89
CA PRO A 77 -6.04 -17.74 -9.51
C PRO A 77 -6.15 -17.86 -11.04
N VAL A 78 -7.28 -17.44 -11.64
CA VAL A 78 -7.54 -17.58 -13.09
C VAL A 78 -7.98 -16.26 -13.71
N VAL A 79 -8.92 -15.55 -13.10
CA VAL A 79 -9.48 -14.31 -13.64
C VAL A 79 -8.55 -13.13 -13.31
N GLY A 80 -8.01 -12.50 -14.35
CA GLY A 80 -7.13 -11.34 -14.24
C GLY A 80 -7.83 -10.05 -13.83
N GLY A 81 -7.18 -8.92 -14.13
CA GLY A 81 -7.81 -7.61 -14.09
C GLY A 81 -7.19 -6.59 -13.14
N LEU A 82 -6.32 -7.00 -12.21
CA LEU A 82 -5.49 -6.07 -11.46
C LEU A 82 -4.35 -5.58 -12.37
N GLN A 83 -4.16 -4.27 -12.45
CA GLN A 83 -3.08 -3.64 -13.19
C GLN A 83 -2.34 -2.64 -12.30
N LEU A 84 -1.03 -2.54 -12.47
CA LEU A 84 -0.18 -1.49 -11.89
C LEU A 84 0.35 -0.57 -12.99
N LEU A 85 0.61 0.69 -12.66
CA LEU A 85 1.23 1.65 -13.58
C LEU A 85 2.75 1.61 -13.40
N LYS A 86 3.48 1.28 -14.45
CA LYS A 86 4.94 1.25 -14.46
C LYS A 86 5.45 1.86 -15.76
N ASP A 87 6.38 2.80 -15.64
CA ASP A 87 7.02 3.46 -16.79
C ASP A 87 6.01 4.09 -17.78
N GLY A 88 4.87 4.57 -17.25
CA GLY A 88 3.78 5.16 -18.03
C GLY A 88 2.78 4.16 -18.62
N GLU A 89 3.00 2.85 -18.43
CA GLU A 89 2.18 1.79 -19.00
C GLU A 89 1.46 0.96 -17.92
N TRP A 90 0.24 0.52 -18.25
CA TRP A 90 -0.52 -0.39 -17.39
C TRP A 90 -0.04 -1.83 -17.61
N VAL A 91 0.45 -2.45 -16.55
CA VAL A 91 0.96 -3.82 -16.56
C VAL A 91 0.04 -4.70 -15.73
N ASP A 92 -0.43 -5.81 -16.31
CA ASP A 92 -1.23 -6.79 -15.59
C ASP A 92 -0.42 -7.47 -14.48
N VAL A 93 -1.05 -7.64 -13.31
CA VAL A 93 -0.54 -8.50 -12.25
C VAL A 93 -1.09 -9.90 -12.50
N PRO A 94 -0.29 -10.86 -12.99
CA PRO A 94 -0.79 -12.13 -13.47
C PRO A 94 -1.47 -12.94 -12.35
N PRO A 95 -2.63 -13.56 -12.62
CA PRO A 95 -3.18 -14.59 -11.75
C PRO A 95 -2.18 -15.73 -11.59
N LEU A 96 -1.86 -16.07 -10.33
CA LEU A 96 -0.96 -17.16 -10.02
C LEU A 96 -1.51 -17.95 -8.84
N ARG A 97 -1.75 -19.24 -9.08
CA ARG A 97 -2.35 -20.15 -8.11
C ARG A 97 -1.49 -20.23 -6.84
N HIS A 98 -2.12 -20.15 -5.67
CA HIS A 98 -1.47 -20.20 -4.35
C HIS A 98 -0.43 -19.11 -4.07
N SER A 99 -0.48 -17.98 -4.79
CA SER A 99 0.40 -16.83 -4.55
C SER A 99 -0.27 -15.74 -3.69
N ILE A 100 0.57 -14.89 -3.10
CA ILE A 100 0.16 -13.62 -2.48
C ILE A 100 0.86 -12.49 -3.24
N VAL A 101 0.09 -11.51 -3.71
CA VAL A 101 0.61 -10.27 -4.28
C VAL A 101 0.91 -9.31 -3.13
N ILE A 102 2.11 -8.72 -3.14
CA ILE A 102 2.55 -7.74 -2.15
C ILE A 102 2.70 -6.39 -2.83
N ASN A 103 2.11 -5.33 -2.25
CA ASN A 103 2.40 -3.96 -2.62
C ASN A 103 2.55 -3.05 -1.39
N LEU A 104 3.22 -1.93 -1.59
CA LEU A 104 3.52 -0.94 -0.56
C LEU A 104 2.60 0.25 -0.72
N GLY A 105 2.13 0.78 0.40
CA GLY A 105 1.29 1.96 0.47
C GLY A 105 2.06 3.23 0.79
N ASP A 106 1.32 4.33 0.81
CA ASP A 106 1.82 5.70 0.93
C ASP A 106 2.65 5.92 2.22
N GLN A 107 2.39 5.16 3.30
CA GLN A 107 3.14 5.32 4.57
C GLN A 107 4.57 4.79 4.48
N LEU A 108 4.80 3.69 3.76
CA LEU A 108 6.15 3.17 3.54
C LEU A 108 6.93 4.08 2.60
N GLU A 109 6.27 4.74 1.66
CA GLU A 109 6.91 5.77 0.84
C GLU A 109 7.43 6.93 1.69
N VAL A 110 6.63 7.41 2.63
CA VAL A 110 7.06 8.48 3.56
C VAL A 110 8.23 8.00 4.43
N ILE A 111 8.11 6.84 5.08
CA ILE A 111 9.16 6.36 6.02
C ILE A 111 10.47 6.07 5.31
N THR A 112 10.41 5.56 4.07
CA THR A 112 11.61 5.27 3.27
C THR A 112 12.16 6.50 2.54
N ASN A 113 11.64 7.68 2.83
CA ASN A 113 11.93 8.94 2.14
C ASN A 113 11.83 8.85 0.60
N GLY A 114 10.88 8.04 0.11
CA GLY A 114 10.64 7.85 -1.32
C GLY A 114 11.50 6.80 -2.00
N LYS A 115 12.39 6.09 -1.27
CA LYS A 115 13.16 4.96 -1.81
C LYS A 115 12.25 3.83 -2.29
N TYR A 116 11.17 3.54 -1.55
CA TYR A 116 10.11 2.64 -2.00
C TYR A 116 8.82 3.42 -2.24
N LYS A 117 8.46 3.60 -3.52
CA LYS A 117 7.25 4.35 -3.88
C LYS A 117 6.01 3.47 -3.88
N SER A 118 4.91 4.05 -3.40
CA SER A 118 3.56 3.52 -3.50
C SER A 118 3.05 3.67 -4.94
N VAL A 119 2.78 2.56 -5.60
CA VAL A 119 2.50 2.52 -7.05
C VAL A 119 1.00 2.57 -7.32
N GLU A 120 0.63 3.34 -8.34
CA GLU A 120 -0.75 3.45 -8.77
C GLU A 120 -1.23 2.12 -9.38
N HIS A 121 -2.40 1.66 -8.97
CA HIS A 121 -2.99 0.42 -9.46
C HIS A 121 -4.50 0.56 -9.63
N ARG A 122 -5.08 -0.29 -10.49
CA ARG A 122 -6.50 -0.31 -10.82
C ARG A 122 -7.01 -1.73 -11.01
N VAL A 123 -8.33 -1.90 -11.02
CA VAL A 123 -8.98 -3.15 -11.45
C VAL A 123 -9.84 -2.87 -12.67
N ILE A 124 -9.53 -3.50 -13.81
CA ILE A 124 -10.36 -3.41 -15.02
C ILE A 124 -11.60 -4.29 -14.90
N ALA A 125 -12.67 -3.91 -15.59
CA ALA A 125 -13.84 -4.77 -15.75
C ALA A 125 -13.64 -5.71 -16.95
N GLN A 126 -14.30 -6.86 -16.96
CA GLN A 126 -14.22 -7.86 -18.03
C GLN A 126 -15.62 -8.34 -18.40
N THR A 127 -15.83 -8.80 -19.63
CA THR A 127 -17.14 -9.30 -20.11
C THR A 127 -17.54 -10.65 -19.53
N ASP A 128 -16.57 -11.42 -19.07
CA ASP A 128 -16.69 -12.77 -18.55
C ASP A 128 -15.83 -12.96 -17.29
N GLY A 129 -16.20 -13.95 -16.48
CA GLY A 129 -15.53 -14.24 -15.21
C GLY A 129 -15.92 -13.29 -14.07
N THR A 130 -15.89 -13.81 -12.83
CA THR A 130 -16.02 -13.00 -11.61
C THR A 130 -14.68 -13.05 -10.89
N ARG A 131 -13.94 -11.94 -10.86
CA ARG A 131 -12.64 -11.88 -10.18
C ARG A 131 -12.84 -11.78 -8.67
N MET A 132 -12.37 -12.77 -7.93
CA MET A 132 -12.26 -12.72 -6.46
C MET A 132 -11.05 -11.89 -6.00
N SER A 133 -11.19 -11.18 -4.87
CA SER A 133 -10.11 -10.40 -4.25
C SER A 133 -10.23 -10.39 -2.73
N LEU A 134 -9.24 -10.95 -2.02
CA LEU A 134 -9.09 -10.82 -0.56
C LEU A 134 -7.82 -10.01 -0.28
N ALA A 135 -7.99 -8.69 -0.10
CA ALA A 135 -6.88 -7.77 0.16
C ALA A 135 -6.80 -7.46 1.65
N SER A 136 -5.72 -7.87 2.31
CA SER A 136 -5.43 -7.54 3.70
C SER A 136 -4.45 -6.37 3.78
N PHE A 137 -4.76 -5.42 4.65
CA PHE A 137 -4.01 -4.18 4.82
C PHE A 137 -3.43 -4.16 6.23
N TYR A 138 -2.10 -4.13 6.34
CA TYR A 138 -1.39 -3.89 7.59
C TYR A 138 -0.97 -2.41 7.62
N ASN A 139 -1.73 -1.62 8.37
CA ASN A 139 -1.59 -0.17 8.44
C ASN A 139 -1.08 0.26 9.82
N PRO A 140 -0.51 1.48 9.92
CA PRO A 140 -0.22 2.05 11.23
C PRO A 140 -1.46 2.13 12.14
N GLY A 141 -1.21 2.20 13.45
CA GLY A 141 -2.20 2.64 14.43
C GLY A 141 -2.66 4.07 14.12
N SER A 142 -3.89 4.43 14.50
CA SER A 142 -4.48 5.73 14.14
C SER A 142 -3.64 6.92 14.62
N ASP A 143 -3.07 6.83 15.81
CA ASP A 143 -2.23 7.85 16.43
C ASP A 143 -0.73 7.68 16.13
N ALA A 144 -0.35 6.73 15.26
CA ALA A 144 1.04 6.57 14.85
C ALA A 144 1.54 7.81 14.11
N VAL A 145 2.71 8.31 14.53
CA VAL A 145 3.37 9.46 13.90
C VAL A 145 4.28 8.94 12.80
N ILE A 146 3.96 9.29 11.55
CA ILE A 146 4.66 8.85 10.35
C ILE A 146 5.57 9.96 9.85
N TYR A 147 6.82 9.60 9.55
CA TYR A 147 7.86 10.52 9.07
C TYR A 147 9.01 9.72 8.44
N PRO A 148 9.84 10.35 7.58
CA PRO A 148 11.06 9.73 7.05
C PRO A 148 11.98 9.21 8.15
N ALA A 149 12.47 7.98 8.00
CA ALA A 149 13.41 7.40 8.95
C ALA A 149 14.71 8.22 8.97
N PRO A 150 15.18 8.73 10.13
CA PRO A 150 16.33 9.63 10.19
C PRO A 150 17.60 9.06 9.52
N ALA A 151 17.86 7.77 9.75
CA ALA A 151 19.01 7.06 9.18
C ALA A 151 18.99 6.96 7.63
N LEU A 152 17.83 7.17 6.99
CA LEU A 152 17.72 7.21 5.53
C LEU A 152 17.87 8.64 5.01
N VAL A 153 17.34 9.63 5.73
CA VAL A 153 17.48 11.05 5.37
C VAL A 153 18.93 11.51 5.47
N GLU A 154 19.66 11.11 6.52
CA GLU A 154 21.07 11.47 6.70
C GLU A 154 21.93 10.98 5.52
N LYS A 155 21.74 9.73 5.08
CA LYS A 155 22.42 9.16 3.91
C LYS A 155 22.11 9.91 2.62
N GLU A 156 20.85 10.30 2.41
CA GLU A 156 20.45 11.03 1.20
C GLU A 156 20.88 12.51 1.21
N ALA A 157 20.98 13.12 2.39
CA ALA A 157 21.50 14.48 2.55
C ALA A 157 22.99 14.56 2.16
N GLU A 158 23.77 13.52 2.45
CA GLU A 158 25.15 13.36 1.96
C GLU A 158 25.21 13.28 0.42
N GLU A 159 24.18 12.70 -0.20
CA GLU A 159 24.03 12.55 -1.66
C GLU A 159 23.41 13.78 -2.38
N LYS A 160 23.16 14.89 -1.65
CA LYS A 160 22.58 16.17 -2.14
C LYS A 160 21.12 16.10 -2.61
N ASN A 161 20.36 15.07 -2.24
CA ASN A 161 18.93 15.00 -2.57
C ASN A 161 18.09 15.61 -1.44
N LYS A 162 17.39 16.73 -1.71
CA LYS A 162 16.72 17.57 -0.69
C LYS A 162 15.25 17.24 -0.43
N GLN A 163 14.70 16.19 -1.04
CA GLN A 163 13.28 15.91 -0.88
C GLN A 163 13.02 15.20 0.45
N VAL A 164 12.33 15.89 1.36
CA VAL A 164 11.91 15.35 2.65
C VAL A 164 10.40 15.23 2.65
N TYR A 165 9.91 14.00 2.81
CA TYR A 165 8.47 13.76 3.00
C TYR A 165 7.98 14.32 4.34
N PRO A 166 6.69 14.69 4.47
CA PRO A 166 6.15 15.32 5.68
C PRO A 166 6.16 14.40 6.91
N LYS A 167 6.04 15.02 8.09
CA LYS A 167 5.78 14.34 9.37
C LYS A 167 4.34 14.61 9.79
N PHE A 168 3.55 13.57 10.06
CA PHE A 168 2.13 13.71 10.38
C PHE A 168 1.59 12.53 11.21
N VAL A 169 0.37 12.65 11.74
CA VAL A 169 -0.35 11.55 12.39
C VAL A 169 -1.15 10.77 11.35
N PHE A 170 -1.08 9.43 11.39
CA PHE A 170 -1.69 8.57 10.35
C PHE A 170 -3.20 8.81 10.18
N GLU A 171 -3.95 9.04 11.27
CA GLU A 171 -5.39 9.31 11.18
C GLU A 171 -5.71 10.58 10.38
N ASP A 172 -4.89 11.62 10.47
CA ASP A 172 -5.09 12.85 9.70
C ASP A 172 -4.88 12.60 8.20
N TYR A 173 -3.88 11.80 7.85
CA TYR A 173 -3.68 11.33 6.47
C TYR A 173 -4.89 10.54 5.97
N MET A 174 -5.43 9.63 6.79
CA MET A 174 -6.60 8.82 6.43
C MET A 174 -7.87 9.67 6.21
N LYS A 175 -8.10 10.70 7.04
CA LYS A 175 -9.21 11.66 6.87
C LYS A 175 -9.10 12.44 5.56
N LEU A 176 -7.90 12.79 5.14
CA LEU A 176 -7.66 13.43 3.84
C LEU A 176 -7.84 12.42 2.70
N TYR A 177 -7.21 11.26 2.80
CA TYR A 177 -7.23 10.21 1.78
C TYR A 177 -8.66 9.77 1.45
N ALA A 178 -9.54 9.62 2.44
CA ALA A 178 -10.94 9.24 2.22
C ALA A 178 -11.68 10.17 1.24
N ARG A 179 -11.28 11.44 1.17
CA ARG A 179 -11.86 12.45 0.26
C ARG A 179 -11.17 12.51 -1.10
N LEU A 180 -9.88 12.15 -1.16
CA LEU A 180 -9.01 12.34 -2.32
C LEU A 180 -8.45 11.04 -2.91
N LYS A 181 -8.98 9.88 -2.51
CA LYS A 181 -8.46 8.54 -2.86
C LYS A 181 -8.15 8.35 -4.36
N PHE A 182 -9.00 8.87 -5.24
CA PHE A 182 -8.88 8.71 -6.69
C PHE A 182 -8.30 9.96 -7.39
N GLN A 183 -7.72 10.88 -6.63
CA GLN A 183 -6.95 12.00 -7.16
C GLN A 183 -5.45 11.69 -7.03
N ALA A 184 -4.61 12.57 -7.60
CA ALA A 184 -3.16 12.48 -7.50
C ALA A 184 -2.69 12.31 -6.04
N LYS A 185 -1.60 11.57 -5.86
CA LYS A 185 -1.07 11.22 -4.52
C LYS A 185 -0.29 12.35 -3.91
N GLU A 186 0.50 13.04 -4.73
CA GLU A 186 1.47 14.04 -4.34
C GLU A 186 0.83 15.19 -3.54
N PRO A 187 -0.34 15.75 -3.94
CA PRO A 187 -1.02 16.77 -3.15
C PRO A 187 -1.42 16.33 -1.75
N ARG A 188 -1.60 15.01 -1.50
CA ARG A 188 -1.89 14.51 -0.15
C ARG A 188 -0.70 14.65 0.78
N PHE A 189 0.53 14.45 0.29
CA PHE A 189 1.73 14.68 1.08
C PHE A 189 1.97 16.17 1.30
N GLU A 190 1.77 17.01 0.28
CA GLU A 190 1.88 18.47 0.44
C GLU A 190 0.91 19.01 1.49
N ALA A 191 -0.32 18.51 1.54
CA ALA A 191 -1.31 18.91 2.53
C ALA A 191 -0.97 18.50 3.98
N MET A 192 0.00 17.59 4.18
CA MET A 192 0.49 17.20 5.50
C MET A 192 1.72 18.00 5.95
N LYS A 193 2.24 18.91 5.12
CA LYS A 193 3.30 19.83 5.53
C LYS A 193 2.67 20.92 6.41
N ALA A 194 3.24 21.09 7.61
CA ALA A 194 2.91 22.21 8.50
C ALA A 194 3.56 23.50 8.01
#